data_AF-A0A7J8N3N7-F1
#
_entry.id   AF-A0A7J8N3N7-F1
#
_cell.length_a   1.000
_cell.length_b   1.000
_cell.length_c   1.000
_cell.angle_alpha   90.00
_cell.angle_beta   90.00
_cell.angle_gamma   90.00
#
_symmetry.space_group_name_H-M   'P 1'
#
loop_
_entity.id
_entity.type
_entity.pdbx_description
1 polymer ?
#
loop_
_entity_poly.entity_id
_entity_poly.type
_entity_poly.pdbx_seq_one_letter_code
_entity_poly.pdbx_strand_id
1 'polypeptide(L)'
;MEQLTISPEYSKRTVKVEGKRRLPNNRLLPVNETFNIPDDCDLSNMLKQFEKGTLSLKFPKVLPQQHKQTGVNAKSDEGEKKDQTDDANKKAADESNENGKEYSSTPSMPQNNL
;
A
#
# COMPACT_ATOMS: atom_id res chain seq x y z
N MET A 1 -4.81 -21.92 18.95
CA MET A 1 -4.38 -21.39 17.65
C MET A 1 -4.17 -19.90 17.82
N GLU A 2 -2.97 -19.39 17.51
CA GLU A 2 -2.78 -17.99 17.17
C GLU A 2 -3.68 -17.61 15.99
N GLN A 3 -4.11 -16.34 15.97
CA GLN A 3 -4.77 -15.74 14.82
C GLN A 3 -3.86 -14.62 14.36
N LEU A 4 -2.98 -14.88 13.39
CA LEU A 4 -2.10 -13.89 12.78
C LEU A 4 -2.38 -13.81 11.28
N THR A 5 -2.63 -12.60 10.80
CA THR A 5 -2.78 -12.23 9.40
C THR A 5 -1.49 -11.55 8.94
N ILE A 6 -0.90 -12.05 7.85
CA ILE A 6 0.35 -11.53 7.29
C ILE A 6 0.05 -10.97 5.90
N SER A 7 0.00 -9.64 5.81
CA SER A 7 -0.40 -8.86 4.63
C SER A 7 0.80 -8.13 4.04
N PRO A 8 1.32 -8.53 2.86
CA PRO A 8 2.35 -7.77 2.14
C PRO A 8 1.73 -6.55 1.44
N GLU A 9 2.42 -5.41 1.53
CA GLU A 9 2.13 -4.17 0.82
C GLU A 9 3.27 -3.90 -0.17
N TYR A 10 3.09 -4.39 -1.39
CA TYR A 10 4.13 -4.37 -2.43
C TYR A 10 4.56 -2.94 -2.79
N SER A 11 3.62 -1.99 -2.82
CA SER A 11 3.83 -0.59 -3.21
C SER A 11 4.79 0.15 -2.28
N LYS A 12 4.82 -0.22 -1.00
CA LYS A 12 5.67 0.40 0.04
C LYS A 12 6.80 -0.52 0.50
N ARG A 13 6.93 -1.71 -0.11
CA ARG A 13 7.73 -2.84 0.37
C ARG A 13 7.62 -3.06 1.88
N THR A 14 6.40 -3.14 2.41
CA THR A 14 6.22 -3.50 3.82
C THR A 14 5.45 -4.81 3.99
N VAL A 15 5.62 -5.44 5.14
CA VAL A 15 4.77 -6.57 5.56
C VAL A 15 4.14 -6.22 6.90
N LYS A 16 2.81 -6.21 6.91
CA LYS A 16 2.01 -5.98 8.11
C LYS A 16 1.64 -7.33 8.74
N VAL A 17 1.84 -7.44 10.05
CA VAL A 17 1.49 -8.61 10.86
C VAL A 17 0.48 -8.17 11.90
N GLU A 18 -0.77 -8.59 11.72
CA GLU A 18 -1.89 -8.24 12.60
C GLU A 18 -2.49 -9.47 13.25
N GLY A 19 -3.05 -9.32 14.45
CA GLY A 19 -3.85 -10.39 15.04
C GLY A 19 -3.85 -10.44 16.56
N LYS A 20 -4.02 -11.65 17.10
CA LYS A 20 -4.11 -11.91 18.55
C LYS A 20 -3.31 -13.17 18.91
N ARG A 21 -2.30 -13.01 19.78
CA ARG A 21 -1.56 -14.11 20.40
C ARG A 21 -2.19 -14.46 21.74
N ARG A 22 -2.43 -15.76 22.00
CA ARG A 22 -2.89 -16.23 23.31
C ARG A 22 -1.68 -16.42 24.22
N LEU A 23 -1.70 -15.76 25.37
CA LEU A 23 -0.72 -15.88 26.43
C LEU A 23 -1.25 -16.84 27.51
N PRO A 24 -0.40 -17.25 28.49
CA PRO A 24 -0.87 -17.88 29.71
C PRO A 24 -1.98 -17.08 30.42
N ASN A 25 -2.76 -17.74 31.28
CA ASN A 25 -3.86 -17.15 32.05
C ASN A 25 -4.98 -16.54 31.16
N ASN A 26 -5.25 -17.15 30.00
CA ASN A 26 -6.26 -16.71 29.03
C ASN A 26 -6.13 -15.26 28.51
N ARG A 27 -4.99 -14.60 28.72
CA ARG A 27 -4.76 -13.25 28.20
C ARG A 27 -4.59 -13.30 26.67
N LEU A 28 -5.18 -12.33 25.97
CA LEU A 28 -4.94 -12.09 24.55
C LEU A 28 -4.06 -10.86 24.40
N LEU A 29 -2.95 -11.00 23.69
CA LEU A 29 -2.08 -9.90 23.31
C LEU A 29 -2.39 -9.53 21.85
N PRO A 30 -2.83 -8.29 21.56
CA PRO A 30 -2.93 -7.83 20.18
C PRO A 30 -1.53 -7.75 19.55
N VAL A 31 -1.46 -8.00 18.25
CA VAL A 31 -0.27 -7.82 17.42
C VAL A 31 -0.68 -6.90 16.27
N ASN A 32 0.11 -5.85 16.02
CA ASN A 32 -0.06 -4.94 14.89
C ASN A 32 1.31 -4.31 14.57
N GLU A 33 2.15 -5.08 13.90
CA GLU A 33 3.52 -4.71 13.56
C GLU A 33 3.64 -4.50 12.06
N THR A 34 4.48 -3.56 11.63
CA THR A 34 4.78 -3.32 10.21
C THR A 34 6.29 -3.31 10.00
N PHE A 35 6.77 -4.21 9.14
CA PHE A 35 8.19 -4.37 8.84
C PHE A 35 8.49 -3.81 7.44
N ASN A 36 9.49 -2.95 7.33
CA ASN A 36 10.03 -2.53 6.04
C ASN A 36 10.94 -3.64 5.49
N ILE A 37 10.78 -3.97 4.21
CA ILE A 37 11.51 -5.04 3.53
C ILE A 37 12.52 -4.41 2.55
N PRO A 38 13.80 -4.80 2.58
CA PRO A 38 14.83 -4.29 1.66
C PRO A 38 14.50 -4.46 0.17
N ASP A 39 15.06 -3.60 -0.67
CA ASP A 39 14.82 -3.62 -2.12
C ASP A 39 15.35 -4.89 -2.82
N ASP A 40 16.37 -5.53 -2.24
CA ASP A 40 16.97 -6.77 -2.74
C ASP A 40 16.22 -8.04 -2.31
N CYS A 41 15.09 -7.91 -1.61
CA CYS A 41 14.23 -9.00 -1.20
C CYS A 41 12.96 -9.11 -2.06
N ASP A 42 12.57 -10.33 -2.40
CA ASP A 42 11.31 -10.64 -3.09
C ASP A 42 10.19 -10.86 -2.07
N LEU A 43 9.20 -9.96 -2.08
CA LEU A 43 8.01 -10.04 -1.22
C LEU A 43 7.00 -11.08 -1.71
N SER A 44 7.00 -11.40 -3.02
CA SER A 44 6.02 -12.29 -3.66
C SER A 44 6.27 -13.74 -3.28
N ASN A 45 7.54 -14.14 -3.23
CA ASN A 45 8.00 -15.47 -2.83
C ASN A 45 8.32 -15.57 -1.32
N MET A 46 7.67 -14.76 -0.49
CA MET A 46 7.81 -14.82 0.98
C MET A 46 7.28 -16.15 1.55
N LEU A 47 8.15 -16.90 2.23
CA LEU A 47 7.78 -18.10 2.97
C LEU A 47 7.38 -17.73 4.41
N LYS A 48 6.23 -18.28 4.86
CA LYS A 48 5.67 -18.09 6.21
C LYS A 48 5.79 -19.41 6.98
N GLN A 49 6.46 -19.42 8.12
CA GLN A 49 6.66 -20.60 8.96
C GLN A 49 6.34 -20.25 10.42
N PHE A 50 5.46 -21.01 11.07
CA PHE A 50 5.11 -20.80 12.48
C PHE A 50 5.47 -22.03 13.32
N GLU A 51 6.47 -21.89 14.19
CA GLU A 51 6.98 -22.99 15.01
C GLU A 51 7.30 -22.51 16.42
N LYS A 52 6.95 -23.33 17.43
CA LYS A 52 7.30 -23.11 18.85
C LYS A 52 6.93 -21.71 19.38
N GLY A 53 5.83 -21.12 18.88
CA GLY A 53 5.36 -19.78 19.26
C GLY A 53 6.01 -18.61 18.50
N THR A 54 6.83 -18.91 17.48
CA THR A 54 7.57 -17.93 16.68
C THR A 54 7.09 -17.93 15.23
N LEU A 55 6.68 -16.75 14.74
CA LEU A 55 6.47 -16.51 13.31
C LEU A 55 7.80 -16.15 12.65
N SER A 56 8.21 -16.94 11.67
CA SER A 56 9.34 -16.67 10.78
C SER A 56 8.84 -16.28 9.40
N LEU A 57 9.28 -15.13 8.90
CA LEU A 57 9.07 -14.67 7.53
C LEU A 57 10.42 -14.69 6.81
N LYS A 58 10.52 -15.47 5.72
CA LYS A 58 11.76 -15.63 4.93
C LYS A 58 11.53 -15.09 3.53
N PHE A 59 12.41 -14.20 3.09
CA PHE A 59 12.36 -13.54 1.79
C PHE A 59 13.56 -14.00 0.95
N PRO A 60 13.36 -14.57 -0.24
CA PRO A 60 14.45 -14.80 -1.19
C PRO A 60 15.08 -13.47 -1.62
N LYS A 61 16.39 -13.46 -1.86
CA LYS A 61 17.05 -12.30 -2.47
C LYS A 61 16.81 -12.31 -3.99
N VAL A 62 16.31 -11.20 -4.53
CA VAL A 62 16.35 -10.95 -5.98
C VAL A 62 17.73 -10.43 -6.33
N LEU A 63 18.56 -11.32 -6.89
CA LEU A 63 19.78 -10.88 -7.55
C LEU A 63 19.41 -9.98 -8.74
N PRO A 64 20.05 -8.81 -8.92
CA PRO A 64 19.85 -8.02 -10.12
C PRO A 64 20.33 -8.85 -11.31
N GLN A 65 19.41 -9.21 -12.22
CA GLN A 65 19.81 -9.69 -13.53
C GLN A 65 20.63 -8.56 -14.18
N GLN A 66 21.87 -8.86 -14.53
CA GLN A 66 22.65 -7.97 -15.39
C GLN A 66 21.95 -7.91 -16.74
N HIS A 67 21.12 -6.89 -16.93
CA HIS A 67 20.58 -6.55 -18.24
C HIS A 67 21.76 -6.26 -19.16
N LYS A 68 22.11 -7.23 -20.01
CA LYS A 68 23.01 -6.97 -21.13
C LYS A 68 22.35 -5.89 -21.98
N GLN A 69 22.93 -4.69 -21.97
CA GLN A 69 22.55 -3.61 -22.87
C GLN A 69 22.98 -4.01 -24.29
N THR A 70 22.14 -4.77 -24.98
CA THR A 70 22.27 -4.94 -26.43
C THR A 70 21.88 -3.61 -27.07
N GLY A 71 22.83 -3.00 -27.77
CA GLY A 71 22.73 -1.63 -28.24
C GLY A 71 21.65 -1.40 -29.30
N VAL A 72 21.33 -0.11 -29.45
CA VAL A 72 20.47 0.44 -30.50
C VAL A 72 20.93 -0.01 -31.89
N ASN A 73 20.00 -0.43 -32.73
CA ASN A 73 20.09 -0.15 -34.17
C ASN A 73 18.68 -0.01 -34.76
N ALA A 74 18.52 0.92 -35.70
CA ALA A 74 17.24 1.44 -36.12
C ALA A 74 16.82 0.99 -37.54
N LYS A 75 15.54 1.24 -37.83
CA LYS A 75 14.96 1.63 -39.15
C LYS A 75 14.41 0.52 -40.07
N SER A 76 13.09 0.41 -40.03
CA SER A 76 12.18 0.49 -41.18
C SER A 76 10.80 0.91 -40.62
N ASP A 77 10.27 2.11 -40.86
CA ASP A 77 9.68 2.63 -42.12
C ASP A 77 8.66 1.64 -42.75
N GLU A 78 7.45 2.04 -43.16
CA GLU A 78 6.75 3.34 -43.05
C GLU A 78 5.23 3.08 -43.23
N GLY A 79 4.35 4.00 -42.78
CA GLY A 79 2.89 3.72 -42.71
C GLY A 79 2.01 4.95 -42.48
N GLU A 80 2.24 6.01 -43.24
CA GLU A 80 1.44 7.24 -43.34
C GLU A 80 -0.07 6.97 -43.69
N LYS A 81 -1.09 7.85 -43.49
CA LYS A 81 -1.15 9.30 -43.16
C LYS A 81 -2.60 9.82 -42.92
N LYS A 82 -2.72 11.07 -42.39
CA LYS A 82 -3.82 12.07 -42.54
C LYS A 82 -5.17 11.83 -41.83
N ASP A 83 -5.94 12.83 -41.39
CA ASP A 83 -5.78 14.30 -41.28
C ASP A 83 -6.75 14.80 -40.15
N GLN A 84 -6.49 15.87 -39.39
CA GLN A 84 -7.03 17.26 -39.56
C GLN A 84 -8.58 17.36 -39.73
N THR A 85 -9.36 18.26 -39.10
CA THR A 85 -9.09 19.48 -38.27
C THR A 85 -10.40 20.02 -37.63
N ASP A 86 -10.24 20.82 -36.56
CA ASP A 86 -10.97 22.05 -36.17
C ASP A 86 -12.46 22.20 -35.70
N ASP A 87 -12.54 23.17 -34.78
CA ASP A 87 -13.58 24.17 -34.41
C ASP A 87 -14.93 23.84 -33.71
N ALA A 88 -15.00 24.30 -32.44
CA ALA A 88 -16.09 25.03 -31.74
C ALA A 88 -17.57 24.52 -31.74
N ASN A 89 -18.52 25.00 -30.92
CA ASN A 89 -18.61 26.22 -30.09
C ASN A 89 -19.78 26.13 -29.06
N LYS A 90 -19.64 26.72 -27.85
CA LYS A 90 -20.74 27.04 -26.86
C LYS A 90 -21.60 25.85 -26.38
N LYS A 91 -22.27 25.82 -25.22
CA LYS A 91 -22.45 26.70 -24.04
C LYS A 91 -22.61 25.71 -22.83
N ALA A 92 -22.62 26.05 -21.55
CA ALA A 92 -22.75 27.34 -20.86
C ALA A 92 -22.02 27.36 -19.49
N ALA A 93 -22.58 28.12 -18.55
CA ALA A 93 -22.22 28.31 -17.17
C ALA A 93 -23.44 27.96 -16.28
N ASP A 94 -23.20 27.54 -15.05
CA ASP A 94 -23.82 28.20 -13.90
C ASP A 94 -22.91 28.08 -12.66
N GLU A 95 -22.91 29.12 -11.82
CA GLU A 95 -22.14 29.16 -10.58
C GLU A 95 -23.02 28.73 -9.39
N SER A 96 -22.45 28.00 -8.44
CA SER A 96 -23.00 27.92 -7.08
C SER A 96 -21.87 27.65 -6.09
N ASN A 97 -21.22 28.74 -5.71
CA ASN A 97 -20.32 28.80 -4.56
C ASN A 97 -21.17 29.02 -3.30
N GLU A 98 -21.18 28.08 -2.34
CA GLU A 98 -21.71 28.35 -1.01
C GLU A 98 -20.71 27.98 0.11
N ASN A 99 -20.17 29.04 0.69
CA ASN A 99 -19.31 29.13 1.86
C ASN A 99 -20.00 28.62 3.15
N GLY A 100 -19.34 27.80 3.99
CA GLY A 100 -20.09 26.91 4.89
C GLY A 100 -19.61 26.48 6.28
N LYS A 101 -18.57 27.07 6.89
CA LYS A 101 -18.27 27.02 8.35
C LYS A 101 -17.74 25.71 8.98
N GLU A 102 -16.52 25.81 9.51
CA GLU A 102 -16.07 25.06 10.68
C GLU A 102 -17.00 25.30 11.88
N TYR A 103 -17.33 24.26 12.65
CA TYR A 103 -17.46 24.37 14.10
C TYR A 103 -17.02 23.07 14.79
N SER A 104 -16.10 23.22 15.74
CA SER A 104 -15.57 22.15 16.58
C SER A 104 -16.57 21.74 17.67
N SER A 105 -17.09 20.52 17.59
CA SER A 105 -17.89 19.93 18.67
C SER A 105 -16.98 19.22 19.68
N THR A 106 -16.43 19.97 20.64
CA THR A 106 -15.85 19.39 21.86
C THR A 106 -16.96 18.76 22.72
N PRO A 107 -16.89 17.47 23.10
CA PRO A 107 -17.83 16.91 24.06
C PRO A 107 -17.56 17.49 25.46
N SER A 108 -18.52 18.25 25.99
CA SER A 108 -18.47 18.76 27.36
C SER A 108 -18.67 17.62 28.37
N MET A 109 -17.69 17.38 29.24
CA MET A 109 -17.85 16.48 30.39
C MET A 109 -18.43 17.26 31.57
N PRO A 110 -19.45 16.75 32.27
CA PRO A 110 -19.89 17.35 33.54
C PRO A 110 -18.83 17.13 34.62
N GLN A 111 -18.39 18.21 35.27
CA GLN A 111 -17.58 18.12 36.49
C GLN A 111 -18.47 17.68 37.65
N ASN A 112 -18.19 16.50 38.19
CA ASN A 112 -18.83 16.00 39.40
C ASN A 112 -17.94 16.37 40.59
N ASN A 113 -18.34 17.39 41.36
CA ASN A 113 -17.60 17.78 42.55
C ASN A 113 -17.83 16.77 43.69
N LEU A 114 -16.77 16.46 44.43
CA LEU A 114 -16.83 15.78 45.73
C LEU A 114 -17.34 16.72 46.82
#